data_AF-A0A4D6XHB4-F1
#
_entry.id   AF-A0A4D6XHB4-F1
#
_cell.length_a   1.000
_cell.length_b   1.000
_cell.length_c   1.000
_cell.angle_alpha   90.00
_cell.angle_beta   90.00
_cell.angle_gamma   90.00
#
_symmetry.space_group_name_H-M   'P 1'
#
loop_
_entity.id
_entity.type
_entity.pdbx_description
1 polymer ?
#
loop_
_entity_poly.entity_id
_entity_poly.type
_entity_poly.pdbx_seq_one_letter_code
_entity_poly.pdbx_strand_id
1 'polypeptide(L)'
;MGIITFLLMGGVSGGIAGWAFFAFGDKKEKYISGASGVAVTAVEAYVALKAFMAPGQDPAPLILALISSHAIAFVGVIILFAYLLEKQDARFKITIIDVIFSNSKALSAYHDSRKAEIDGRLKKELNIEAIEKSRADLEEEISQFRAEESLFKDEVNDARALLEQRGELIDSKFSIVIPQKYKHCIKPDFFELLPRHTQKVGAFYAKLRPLTEQFIKNDHGLATNEEVFDSYLLGVASYVRTCLFDQAANTGENEVRVHFRKLDSKSMVYKAHVVLSDLDQAVSDLKVDNGLIKASQASRRSLVYSANKKDAYSTGSEHLWQDYLTYVFEQIKDGEHPRFTFGISVRHKAVYSNLLYFLSFIQIEQIIQQDMIRLHNHLSKNLSAKVA
;
A
#
# COMPACT_ATOMS: atom_id res chain seq x y z
N MET A 1 21.37 -54.17 -66.10
CA MET A 1 21.99 -52.97 -65.50
C MET A 1 23.17 -53.44 -64.65
N GLY A 2 24.40 -53.37 -65.17
CA GLY A 2 25.56 -53.98 -64.52
C GLY A 2 26.58 -52.94 -64.06
N ILE A 3 27.24 -52.26 -65.00
CA ILE A 3 28.46 -51.48 -64.69
C ILE A 3 28.16 -50.10 -64.09
N ILE A 4 27.14 -49.37 -64.59
CA ILE A 4 26.84 -48.00 -64.14
C ILE A 4 26.45 -47.96 -62.65
N THR A 5 25.71 -48.96 -62.17
CA THR A 5 25.31 -49.07 -60.76
C THR A 5 26.53 -49.28 -59.86
N PHE A 6 27.47 -50.13 -60.27
CA PHE A 6 28.72 -50.36 -59.54
C PHE A 6 29.63 -49.13 -59.57
N LEU A 7 29.66 -48.36 -60.67
CA LEU A 7 30.35 -47.07 -60.72
C LEU A 7 29.74 -46.06 -59.72
N LEU A 8 28.42 -45.91 -59.68
CA LEU A 8 27.76 -44.97 -58.76
C LEU A 8 27.96 -45.36 -57.30
N MET A 9 27.82 -46.65 -56.96
CA MET A 9 28.08 -47.14 -55.61
C MET A 9 29.53 -46.87 -55.19
N GLY A 10 30.49 -47.20 -56.06
CA GLY A 10 31.91 -46.97 -55.80
C GLY A 10 32.21 -45.48 -55.63
N GLY A 11 31.64 -44.63 -56.47
CA GLY A 11 31.81 -43.18 -56.36
C GLY A 11 31.30 -42.60 -55.03
N VAL A 12 30.12 -43.02 -54.57
CA VAL A 12 29.55 -42.56 -53.30
C VAL A 12 30.37 -43.06 -52.12
N SER A 13 30.69 -44.36 -52.06
CA SER A 13 31.46 -44.92 -50.94
C SER A 13 32.89 -44.38 -50.90
N GLY A 14 33.52 -44.17 -52.06
CA GLY A 14 34.84 -43.55 -52.18
C GLY A 14 34.85 -42.09 -51.73
N GLY A 15 33.81 -41.33 -52.07
CA GLY A 15 33.66 -39.95 -51.62
C GLY A 15 33.47 -39.83 -50.10
N ILE A 16 32.61 -40.68 -49.52
CA ILE A 16 32.38 -40.71 -48.07
C ILE A 16 33.64 -41.15 -47.32
N ALA A 17 34.34 -42.19 -47.81
CA ALA A 17 35.59 -42.65 -47.23
C ALA A 17 36.68 -41.55 -47.29
N GLY A 18 36.77 -40.84 -48.42
CA GLY A 18 37.69 -39.72 -48.59
C GLY A 18 37.39 -38.59 -47.62
N TRP A 19 36.13 -38.23 -47.45
CA TRP A 19 35.72 -37.18 -46.50
C TRP A 19 36.00 -37.58 -45.05
N ALA A 20 35.63 -38.81 -44.67
CA ALA A 20 35.87 -39.34 -43.33
C ALA A 20 37.37 -39.35 -42.99
N PHE A 21 38.23 -39.72 -43.94
CA PHE A 21 39.68 -39.69 -43.77
C PHE A 21 40.23 -38.31 -43.39
N PHE A 22 39.59 -37.22 -43.85
CA PHE A 22 39.99 -35.85 -43.50
C PHE A 22 39.25 -35.26 -42.31
N ALA A 23 38.06 -35.77 -41.97
CA ALA A 23 37.23 -35.26 -40.87
C ALA A 23 37.78 -35.59 -39.48
N PHE A 24 38.49 -36.71 -39.32
CA PHE A 24 39.04 -37.11 -38.03
C PHE A 24 40.38 -36.41 -37.73
N GLY A 25 40.63 -36.07 -36.46
CA GLY A 25 41.84 -35.34 -36.06
C GLY A 25 43.04 -36.25 -35.82
N ASP A 26 42.82 -37.46 -35.31
CA ASP A 26 43.88 -38.36 -34.86
C ASP A 26 44.32 -39.38 -35.94
N LYS A 27 45.61 -39.72 -35.98
CA LYS A 27 46.18 -40.66 -36.96
C LYS A 27 45.47 -42.01 -36.94
N LYS A 28 45.18 -42.51 -35.74
CA LYS A 28 44.53 -43.83 -35.55
C LYS A 28 43.13 -43.83 -36.14
N GLU A 29 42.36 -42.77 -35.92
CA GLU A 29 41.00 -42.63 -36.45
C GLU A 29 40.99 -42.51 -37.98
N LYS A 30 41.98 -41.84 -38.57
CA LYS A 30 42.15 -41.79 -40.03
C LYS A 30 42.41 -43.15 -40.64
N TYR A 31 43.33 -43.93 -40.09
CA TYR A 31 43.59 -45.29 -40.57
C TYR A 31 42.38 -46.19 -40.39
N ILE A 32 41.66 -46.08 -39.26
CA ILE A 32 40.42 -46.84 -39.03
C ILE A 32 39.35 -46.45 -40.04
N SER A 33 39.18 -45.15 -40.34
CA SER A 33 38.19 -44.67 -41.31
C SER A 33 38.53 -45.06 -42.76
N GLY A 34 39.81 -45.04 -43.13
CA GLY A 34 40.26 -45.54 -44.43
C GLY A 34 40.07 -47.04 -44.57
N ALA A 35 40.43 -47.81 -43.54
CA ALA A 35 40.24 -49.26 -43.51
C ALA A 35 38.75 -49.65 -43.51
N SER A 36 37.90 -48.92 -42.78
CA SER A 36 36.46 -49.14 -42.79
C SER A 36 35.83 -48.79 -44.14
N GLY A 37 36.31 -47.75 -44.83
CA GLY A 37 35.89 -47.44 -46.21
C GLY A 37 36.17 -48.57 -47.20
N VAL A 38 37.34 -49.20 -47.11
CA VAL A 38 37.69 -50.38 -47.93
C VAL A 38 36.82 -51.59 -47.55
N ALA A 39 36.59 -51.81 -46.26
CA ALA A 39 35.74 -52.91 -45.78
C ALA A 39 34.27 -52.74 -46.22
N VAL A 40 33.73 -51.52 -46.12
CA VAL A 40 32.38 -51.17 -46.61
C VAL A 40 32.29 -51.43 -48.11
N THR A 41 33.30 -51.04 -48.89
CA THR A 41 33.33 -51.29 -50.33
C THR A 41 33.35 -52.79 -50.66
N ALA A 42 34.05 -53.61 -49.86
CA ALA A 42 34.05 -55.07 -50.03
C ALA A 42 32.69 -55.70 -49.69
N VAL A 43 32.00 -55.21 -48.66
CA VAL A 43 30.64 -55.63 -48.30
C VAL A 43 29.64 -55.19 -49.36
N GLU A 44 29.72 -53.96 -49.83
CA GLU A 44 28.90 -53.42 -50.93
C GLU A 44 29.11 -54.24 -52.21
N ALA A 45 30.36 -54.59 -52.54
CA ALA A 45 30.67 -55.47 -53.67
C ALA A 45 29.98 -56.83 -53.54
N TYR A 46 30.07 -57.46 -52.37
CA TYR A 46 29.45 -58.76 -52.10
C TYR A 46 27.92 -58.70 -52.21
N VAL A 47 27.30 -57.68 -51.62
CA VAL A 47 25.84 -57.48 -51.66
C VAL A 47 25.37 -57.17 -53.08
N ALA A 48 26.09 -56.30 -53.80
CA ALA A 48 25.74 -55.92 -55.16
C ALA A 48 25.89 -57.09 -56.14
N LEU A 49 26.93 -57.92 -56.00
CA LEU A 49 27.08 -59.15 -56.79
C LEU A 49 25.93 -60.12 -56.54
N LYS A 50 25.52 -60.30 -55.28
CA LYS A 50 24.39 -61.19 -54.94
C LYS A 50 23.04 -60.68 -55.46
N ALA A 51 22.85 -59.36 -55.46
CA ALA A 51 21.57 -58.73 -55.82
C ALA A 51 21.41 -58.50 -57.34
N PHE A 52 22.49 -58.22 -58.06
CA PHE A 52 22.42 -57.70 -59.43
C PHE A 52 23.14 -58.56 -60.48
N MET A 53 23.83 -59.63 -60.10
CA MET A 53 24.50 -60.52 -61.06
C MET A 53 23.51 -61.54 -61.65
N ALA A 54 23.37 -61.55 -62.98
CA ALA A 54 22.57 -62.56 -63.67
C ALA A 54 23.31 -63.91 -63.74
N PRO A 55 22.62 -65.07 -63.79
CA PRO A 55 23.26 -66.37 -63.89
C PRO A 55 24.16 -66.46 -65.14
N GLY A 56 25.46 -66.71 -64.94
CA GLY A 56 26.44 -66.88 -66.02
C GLY A 56 27.24 -65.62 -66.42
N GLN A 57 27.08 -64.48 -65.73
CA GLN A 57 27.98 -63.33 -65.90
C GLN A 57 29.28 -63.47 -65.11
N ASP A 58 30.40 -63.04 -65.70
CA ASP A 58 31.68 -62.92 -65.00
C ASP A 58 31.65 -61.71 -64.03
N PRO A 59 31.91 -61.91 -62.72
CA PRO A 59 31.92 -60.83 -61.72
C PRO A 59 33.12 -59.88 -61.86
N ALA A 60 34.22 -60.30 -62.49
CA ALA A 60 35.47 -59.53 -62.55
C ALA A 60 35.30 -58.08 -63.08
N PRO A 61 34.64 -57.81 -64.21
CA PRO A 61 34.47 -56.44 -64.72
C PRO A 61 33.60 -55.55 -63.81
N LEU A 62 32.65 -56.12 -63.08
CA LEU A 62 31.77 -55.37 -62.16
C LEU A 62 32.52 -54.95 -60.89
N ILE A 63 33.30 -55.87 -60.34
CA ILE A 63 34.19 -55.58 -59.19
C ILE A 63 35.23 -54.52 -59.58
N LEU A 64 35.82 -54.66 -60.77
CA LEU A 64 36.80 -53.69 -61.27
C LEU A 64 36.18 -52.29 -61.43
N ALA A 65 34.94 -52.18 -61.92
CA ALA A 65 34.23 -50.91 -62.03
C ALA A 65 33.98 -50.26 -60.66
N LEU A 66 33.57 -51.04 -59.65
CA LEU A 66 33.36 -50.54 -58.30
C LEU A 66 34.66 -50.03 -57.66
N ILE A 67 35.72 -50.84 -57.70
CA ILE A 67 37.02 -50.50 -57.10
C ILE A 67 37.64 -49.28 -57.79
N SER A 68 37.59 -49.24 -59.13
CA SER A 68 38.13 -48.10 -59.89
C SER A 68 37.36 -46.81 -59.60
N SER A 69 36.03 -46.86 -59.55
CA SER A 69 35.24 -45.66 -59.23
C SER A 69 35.40 -45.22 -57.78
N HIS A 70 35.57 -46.16 -56.84
CA HIS A 70 35.90 -45.84 -55.45
C HIS A 70 37.25 -45.14 -55.33
N ALA A 71 38.28 -45.69 -55.97
CA ALA A 71 39.61 -45.08 -55.97
C ALA A 71 39.59 -43.67 -56.59
N ILE A 72 38.88 -43.49 -57.71
CA ILE A 72 38.76 -42.19 -58.39
C ILE A 72 38.05 -41.17 -57.49
N ALA A 73 36.94 -41.53 -56.86
CA ALA A 73 36.21 -40.62 -55.99
C ALA A 73 37.00 -40.27 -54.71
N PHE A 74 37.68 -41.24 -54.12
CA PHE A 74 38.55 -41.02 -52.97
C PHE A 74 39.69 -40.04 -53.30
N VAL A 75 40.38 -40.26 -54.41
CA VAL A 75 41.44 -39.35 -54.88
C VAL A 75 40.87 -37.98 -55.27
N GLY A 76 39.69 -37.94 -55.89
CA GLY A 76 39.00 -36.70 -56.21
C GLY A 76 38.71 -35.84 -54.98
N VAL A 77 38.30 -36.46 -53.87
CA VAL A 77 38.11 -35.76 -52.59
C VAL A 77 39.44 -35.26 -52.03
N ILE A 78 40.53 -36.03 -52.11
CA ILE A 78 41.87 -35.55 -51.72
C ILE A 78 42.27 -34.30 -52.52
N ILE A 79 42.06 -34.29 -53.83
CA ILE A 79 42.38 -33.15 -54.70
C ILE A 79 41.49 -31.95 -54.36
N LEU A 80 40.20 -32.17 -54.08
CA LEU A 80 39.29 -31.10 -53.67
C LEU A 80 39.72 -30.47 -52.34
N PHE A 81 40.09 -31.29 -51.35
CA PHE A 81 40.61 -30.80 -50.06
C PHE A 81 41.93 -30.06 -50.26
N ALA A 82 42.82 -30.56 -51.13
CA ALA A 82 44.05 -29.88 -51.49
C ALA A 82 43.80 -28.46 -52.03
N TYR A 83 42.85 -28.34 -52.97
CA TYR A 83 42.46 -27.06 -53.55
C TYR A 83 41.84 -26.10 -52.53
N LEU A 84 40.97 -26.60 -51.64
CA LEU A 84 40.33 -25.79 -50.60
C LEU A 84 41.35 -25.31 -49.55
N LEU A 85 42.36 -26.13 -49.23
CA LEU A 85 43.45 -25.76 -48.33
C LEU A 85 44.36 -24.68 -48.94
N GLU A 86 44.57 -24.70 -50.26
CA GLU A 86 45.38 -23.68 -50.96
C GLU A 86 44.72 -22.29 -50.96
N LYS A 87 43.38 -22.22 -50.94
CA LYS A 87 42.60 -20.97 -50.90
C LYS A 87 42.40 -20.37 -49.50
N GLN A 88 43.16 -20.81 -48.50
CA GLN A 88 43.00 -20.30 -47.13
C GLN A 88 43.56 -18.88 -46.96
N ASP A 89 42.69 -17.95 -46.55
CA ASP A 89 43.01 -16.56 -46.18
C ASP A 89 43.54 -16.39 -44.74
N ALA A 90 43.89 -17.50 -44.06
CA ALA A 90 44.39 -17.46 -42.70
C ALA A 90 45.89 -17.12 -42.64
N ARG A 91 46.32 -16.41 -41.59
CA ARG A 91 47.76 -16.11 -41.33
C ARG A 91 48.63 -17.36 -41.23
N PHE A 92 48.06 -18.50 -40.82
CA PHE A 92 48.74 -19.78 -40.71
C PHE A 92 48.19 -20.71 -41.80
N LYS A 93 49.04 -21.11 -42.74
CA LYS A 93 48.67 -21.99 -43.85
C LYS A 93 48.92 -23.44 -43.43
N ILE A 94 47.88 -24.27 -43.44
CA ILE A 94 48.03 -25.71 -43.23
C ILE A 94 48.28 -26.37 -44.58
N THR A 95 49.29 -27.23 -44.66
CA THR A 95 49.55 -28.04 -45.86
C THR A 95 48.78 -29.36 -45.79
N ILE A 96 48.45 -29.95 -46.94
CA ILE A 96 47.81 -31.28 -47.01
C ILE A 96 48.60 -32.34 -46.24
N ILE A 97 49.93 -32.25 -46.26
CA ILE A 97 50.84 -33.14 -45.52
C ILE A 97 50.58 -33.04 -44.01
N ASP A 98 50.37 -31.83 -43.47
CA ASP A 98 50.09 -31.64 -42.04
C ASP A 98 48.74 -32.25 -41.64
N VAL A 99 47.76 -32.21 -42.55
CA VAL A 99 46.46 -32.86 -42.34
C VAL A 99 46.59 -34.37 -42.46
N ILE A 100 47.22 -34.91 -43.50
CA ILE A 100 47.38 -36.37 -43.70
C ILE A 100 48.17 -37.00 -42.54
N PHE A 101 49.24 -36.36 -42.09
CA PHE A 101 50.06 -36.83 -40.98
C PHE A 101 49.57 -36.37 -39.61
N SER A 102 48.36 -35.79 -39.49
CA SER A 102 47.77 -35.32 -38.23
C SER A 102 48.81 -34.65 -37.34
N ASN A 103 49.49 -33.63 -37.88
CA ASN A 103 50.48 -32.87 -37.13
C ASN A 103 49.74 -32.01 -36.09
N SER A 104 49.50 -32.61 -34.92
CA SER A 104 48.63 -32.05 -33.87
C SER A 104 49.03 -30.64 -33.45
N LYS A 105 50.33 -30.31 -33.51
CA LYS A 105 50.83 -28.96 -33.24
C LYS A 105 50.40 -27.93 -34.28
N ALA A 106 50.51 -28.26 -35.57
CA ALA A 106 50.10 -27.37 -36.65
C ALA A 106 48.57 -27.19 -36.69
N LEU A 107 47.82 -28.26 -36.44
CA LEU A 107 46.37 -28.23 -36.39
C LEU A 107 45.86 -27.43 -35.19
N SER A 108 46.40 -27.67 -33.98
CA SER A 108 46.07 -26.90 -32.78
C SER A 108 46.40 -25.42 -32.97
N ALA A 109 47.60 -25.11 -33.46
CA ALA A 109 48.02 -23.73 -33.69
C ALA A 109 47.09 -22.97 -34.65
N TYR A 110 46.56 -23.64 -35.68
CA TYR A 110 45.56 -23.06 -36.57
C TYR A 110 44.20 -22.83 -35.87
N HIS A 111 43.71 -23.81 -35.11
CA HIS A 111 42.47 -23.67 -34.34
C HIS A 111 42.57 -22.56 -33.30
N ASP A 112 43.70 -22.49 -32.58
CA ASP A 112 43.98 -21.46 -31.58
C ASP A 112 44.09 -20.08 -32.23
N SER A 113 44.77 -19.99 -33.38
CA SER A 113 44.86 -18.73 -34.16
C SER A 113 43.49 -18.27 -34.66
N ARG A 114 42.63 -19.17 -35.13
CA ARG A 114 41.27 -18.81 -35.57
C ARG A 114 40.36 -18.43 -34.42
N LYS A 115 40.48 -19.12 -33.28
CA LYS A 115 39.76 -18.77 -32.06
C LYS A 115 40.16 -17.38 -31.57
N ALA A 116 41.45 -17.08 -31.52
CA ALA A 116 41.94 -15.76 -31.15
C ALA A 116 41.52 -14.64 -32.13
N GLU A 117 41.45 -14.93 -33.43
CA GLU A 117 40.94 -13.98 -34.43
C GLU A 117 39.44 -13.70 -34.25
N ILE A 118 38.63 -14.75 -34.01
CA ILE A 118 37.20 -14.63 -33.74
C ILE A 118 36.96 -13.86 -32.44
N ASP A 119 37.66 -14.22 -31.35
CA ASP A 119 37.57 -13.55 -30.06
C ASP A 119 38.00 -12.08 -30.15
N GLY A 120 39.02 -11.78 -30.96
CA GLY A 120 39.47 -10.41 -31.22
C GLY A 120 38.45 -9.56 -31.99
N ARG A 121 37.71 -10.14 -32.94
CA ARG A 121 36.61 -9.45 -33.63
C ARG A 121 35.40 -9.28 -32.71
N LEU A 122 35.05 -10.30 -31.93
CA LEU A 122 33.96 -10.26 -30.95
C LEU A 122 34.17 -9.16 -29.91
N LYS A 123 35.38 -9.03 -29.35
CA LYS A 123 35.72 -7.97 -28.38
C LYS A 123 35.65 -6.56 -28.95
N LYS A 124 35.83 -6.40 -30.27
CA LYS A 124 35.85 -5.08 -30.92
C LYS A 124 34.47 -4.63 -31.40
N GLU A 125 33.61 -5.57 -31.79
CA GLU A 125 32.23 -5.29 -32.25
C GLU A 125 31.20 -5.35 -31.13
N LEU A 126 31.37 -6.25 -30.15
CA LEU A 126 30.56 -6.33 -28.95
C LEU A 126 31.41 -5.77 -27.81
N ASN A 127 30.98 -4.64 -27.25
CA ASN A 127 31.67 -3.92 -26.18
C ASN A 127 31.58 -4.70 -24.85
N ILE A 128 32.14 -5.91 -24.82
CA ILE A 128 31.97 -6.93 -23.77
C ILE A 128 32.41 -6.39 -22.41
N GLU A 129 33.47 -5.60 -22.36
CA GLU A 129 33.93 -4.97 -21.11
C GLU A 129 32.90 -3.99 -20.54
N ALA A 130 32.17 -3.25 -21.39
CA ALA A 130 31.10 -2.36 -20.95
C ALA A 130 29.89 -3.16 -20.43
N ILE A 131 29.60 -4.32 -21.03
CA ILE A 131 28.51 -5.21 -20.61
C ILE A 131 28.85 -5.91 -19.29
N GLU A 132 30.08 -6.40 -19.13
CA GLU A 132 30.53 -7.03 -17.88
C GLU A 132 30.55 -6.03 -16.73
N LYS A 133 31.02 -4.79 -16.98
CA LYS A 133 30.97 -3.72 -15.98
C LYS A 133 29.53 -3.36 -15.61
N SER A 134 28.66 -3.16 -16.60
CA SER A 134 27.24 -2.88 -16.34
C SER A 134 26.55 -4.00 -15.58
N ARG A 135 26.94 -5.27 -15.80
CA ARG A 135 26.42 -6.40 -15.05
C ARG A 135 26.87 -6.38 -13.59
N ALA A 136 28.15 -6.07 -13.34
CA ALA A 136 28.68 -5.95 -11.98
C ALA A 136 28.00 -4.80 -11.21
N ASP A 137 27.84 -3.64 -11.86
CA ASP A 137 27.16 -2.47 -11.28
C ASP A 137 25.68 -2.80 -10.94
N LEU A 138 24.97 -3.48 -11.83
CA LEU A 138 23.59 -3.94 -11.59
C LEU A 138 23.50 -4.97 -10.45
N GLU A 139 24.48 -5.85 -10.31
CA GLU A 139 24.49 -6.88 -9.27
C GLU A 139 24.74 -6.26 -7.89
N GLU A 140 25.57 -5.21 -7.81
CA GLU A 140 25.74 -4.39 -6.61
C GLU A 140 24.44 -3.64 -6.25
N GLU A 141 23.79 -3.01 -7.22
CA GLU A 141 22.52 -2.30 -7.01
C GLU A 141 21.39 -3.25 -6.52
N ILE A 142 21.28 -4.45 -7.11
CA ILE A 142 20.35 -5.49 -6.66
C ILE A 142 20.65 -5.91 -5.21
N SER A 143 21.93 -6.00 -4.84
CA SER A 143 22.31 -6.36 -3.46
C SER A 143 21.91 -5.29 -2.45
N GLN A 144 22.05 -4.00 -2.81
CA GLN A 144 21.63 -2.87 -1.99
C GLN A 144 20.11 -2.83 -1.84
N PHE A 145 19.36 -3.00 -2.93
CA PHE A 145 17.89 -3.07 -2.87
C PHE A 145 17.38 -4.24 -2.04
N ARG A 146 18.05 -5.40 -2.08
CA ARG A 146 17.67 -6.55 -1.22
C ARG A 146 17.92 -6.27 0.26
N ALA A 147 19.00 -5.57 0.60
CA ALA A 147 19.27 -5.16 1.98
C ALA A 147 18.22 -4.15 2.47
N GLU A 148 17.86 -3.16 1.65
CA GLU A 148 16.81 -2.19 1.94
C GLU A 148 15.43 -2.85 2.06
N GLU A 149 15.10 -3.80 1.18
CA GLU A 149 13.85 -4.57 1.25
C GLU A 149 13.79 -5.40 2.55
N SER A 150 14.92 -5.96 3.00
CA SER A 150 14.99 -6.67 4.27
C SER A 150 14.73 -5.74 5.45
N LEU A 151 15.38 -4.58 5.49
CA LEU A 151 15.17 -3.58 6.55
C LEU A 151 13.71 -3.09 6.56
N PHE A 152 13.14 -2.82 5.39
CA PHE A 152 11.76 -2.40 5.27
C PHE A 152 10.78 -3.49 5.71
N LYS A 153 11.06 -4.77 5.39
CA LYS A 153 10.25 -5.89 5.88
C LYS A 153 10.31 -6.01 7.40
N ASP A 154 11.48 -5.80 8.00
CA ASP A 154 11.64 -5.83 9.44
C ASP A 154 10.87 -4.66 10.10
N GLU A 155 10.95 -3.44 9.57
CA GLU A 155 10.14 -2.30 10.03
C GLU A 155 8.63 -2.55 9.90
N VAL A 156 8.19 -3.15 8.78
CA VAL A 156 6.78 -3.51 8.57
C VAL A 156 6.32 -4.60 9.54
N ASN A 157 7.19 -5.56 9.84
CA ASN A 157 6.89 -6.62 10.81
C ASN A 157 6.84 -6.07 12.23
N ASP A 158 7.74 -5.17 12.61
CA ASP A 158 7.71 -4.48 13.91
C ASP A 158 6.48 -3.60 14.05
N ALA A 159 6.12 -2.85 13.00
CA ALA A 159 4.88 -2.07 12.96
C ALA A 159 3.64 -2.97 13.05
N ARG A 160 3.64 -4.14 12.39
CA ARG A 160 2.56 -5.13 12.49
C ARG A 160 2.47 -5.72 13.90
N ALA A 161 3.59 -6.07 14.52
CA ALA A 161 3.64 -6.57 15.89
C ALA A 161 3.12 -5.52 16.90
N LEU A 162 3.47 -4.25 16.72
CA LEU A 162 2.92 -3.13 17.49
C LEU A 162 1.40 -2.96 17.27
N LEU A 163 0.94 -3.11 16.03
CA LEU A 163 -0.49 -3.06 15.70
C LEU A 163 -1.26 -4.27 16.25
N GLU A 164 -0.66 -5.46 16.30
CA GLU A 164 -1.23 -6.67 16.90
C GLU A 164 -1.29 -6.55 18.43
N GLN A 165 -0.23 -6.06 19.08
CA GLN A 165 -0.26 -5.73 20.51
C GLN A 165 -1.30 -4.64 20.83
N ARG A 166 -1.44 -3.63 19.96
CA ARG A 166 -2.52 -2.64 20.04
C ARG A 166 -3.88 -3.31 19.83
N GLY A 167 -3.98 -4.27 18.91
CA GLY A 167 -5.17 -5.06 18.62
C GLY A 167 -5.64 -5.89 19.81
N GLU A 168 -4.72 -6.53 20.54
CA GLU A 168 -5.03 -7.25 21.78
C GLU A 168 -5.52 -6.31 22.90
N LEU A 169 -4.97 -5.10 22.99
CA LEU A 169 -5.49 -4.03 23.87
C LEU A 169 -6.88 -3.52 23.42
N ILE A 170 -7.18 -3.52 22.12
CA ILE A 170 -8.48 -3.10 21.55
C ILE A 170 -9.55 -4.20 21.72
N ASP A 171 -9.17 -5.48 21.66
CA ASP A 171 -10.08 -6.61 21.89
C ASP A 171 -10.53 -6.72 23.36
N SER A 172 -9.75 -6.14 24.28
CA SER A 172 -10.30 -5.71 25.57
C SER A 172 -11.19 -4.49 25.34
N LYS A 173 -12.48 -4.74 25.09
CA LYS A 173 -13.53 -3.77 24.73
C LYS A 173 -13.72 -2.66 25.78
N PHE A 174 -12.77 -1.73 25.90
CA PHE A 174 -12.94 -0.52 26.67
C PHE A 174 -14.04 0.30 26.00
N SER A 175 -15.17 0.41 26.69
CA SER A 175 -16.30 1.20 26.25
C SER A 175 -16.63 2.21 27.32
N ILE A 176 -16.86 3.44 26.89
CA ILE A 176 -17.46 4.44 27.77
C ILE A 176 -18.96 4.20 27.76
N VAL A 177 -19.52 4.03 28.95
CA VAL A 177 -20.98 4.02 29.12
C VAL A 177 -21.44 5.48 29.08
N ILE A 178 -22.07 5.83 27.98
CA ILE A 178 -22.84 7.07 27.83
C ILE A 178 -24.29 6.75 28.26
N PRO A 179 -25.09 7.72 28.73
CA PRO A 179 -26.48 7.48 29.11
C PRO A 179 -27.30 6.75 28.02
N GLN A 180 -28.42 6.15 28.42
CA GLN A 180 -29.30 5.33 27.57
C GLN A 180 -28.67 4.01 27.06
N LYS A 181 -27.77 3.42 27.85
CA LYS A 181 -27.08 2.13 27.55
C LYS A 181 -26.23 2.17 26.27
N TYR A 182 -25.86 3.34 25.77
CA TYR A 182 -24.96 3.48 24.64
C TYR A 182 -23.52 3.16 25.08
N LYS A 183 -22.92 2.15 24.45
CA LYS A 183 -21.52 1.81 24.63
C LYS A 183 -20.72 2.45 23.50
N HIS A 184 -20.04 3.55 23.79
CA HIS A 184 -19.09 4.11 22.84
C HIS A 184 -17.80 3.29 22.90
N CYS A 185 -17.51 2.54 21.83
CA CYS A 185 -16.25 1.84 21.69
C CYS A 185 -15.12 2.87 21.63
N ILE A 186 -14.21 2.83 22.62
CA ILE A 186 -13.08 3.73 22.66
C ILE A 186 -12.12 3.28 21.56
N LYS A 187 -12.02 4.06 20.50
CA LYS A 187 -10.95 3.88 19.51
C LYS A 187 -9.64 4.38 20.09
N PRO A 188 -8.49 3.83 19.68
CA PRO A 188 -7.19 4.32 20.13
C PRO A 188 -7.00 5.83 20.03
N ASP A 189 -7.48 6.47 18.95
CA ASP A 189 -7.43 7.92 18.75
C ASP A 189 -8.08 8.71 19.90
N PHE A 190 -9.07 8.14 20.60
CA PHE A 190 -9.67 8.79 21.76
C PHE A 190 -8.69 8.90 22.93
N PHE A 191 -7.85 7.89 23.16
CA PHE A 191 -6.82 7.94 24.21
C PHE A 191 -5.73 8.97 23.88
N GLU A 192 -5.36 9.07 22.60
CA GLU A 192 -4.41 10.08 22.11
C GLU A 192 -4.95 11.51 22.30
N LEU A 193 -6.27 11.69 22.14
CA LEU A 193 -6.93 12.99 22.33
C LEU A 193 -7.24 13.33 23.80
N LEU A 194 -7.20 12.34 24.71
CA LEU A 194 -7.64 12.50 26.10
C LEU A 194 -6.85 13.56 26.88
N PRO A 195 -5.51 13.67 26.77
CA PRO A 195 -4.75 14.74 27.39
C PRO A 195 -5.20 16.13 26.91
N ARG A 196 -5.40 16.28 25.58
CA ARG A 196 -5.86 17.54 24.99
C ARG A 196 -7.28 17.90 25.45
N HIS A 197 -8.19 16.94 25.49
CA HIS A 197 -9.55 17.16 26.00
C HIS A 197 -9.56 17.53 27.50
N THR A 198 -8.69 16.90 28.29
CA THR A 198 -8.54 17.22 29.72
C THR A 198 -8.00 18.63 29.92
N GLN A 199 -6.99 19.03 29.13
CA GLN A 199 -6.46 20.40 29.16
C GLN A 199 -7.53 21.44 28.82
N LYS A 200 -8.35 21.17 27.79
CA LYS A 200 -9.49 22.03 27.40
C LYS A 200 -10.49 22.23 28.53
N VAL A 201 -10.86 21.14 29.21
CA VAL A 201 -11.77 21.19 30.37
C VAL A 201 -11.14 21.94 31.54
N GLY A 202 -9.86 21.71 31.81
CA GLY A 202 -9.12 22.46 32.83
C GLY A 202 -9.10 23.96 32.55
N ALA A 203 -8.83 24.36 31.31
CA ALA A 203 -8.85 25.75 30.89
C ALA A 203 -10.25 26.38 31.00
N PHE A 204 -11.29 25.65 30.60
CA PHE A 204 -12.68 26.08 30.77
C PHE A 204 -13.01 26.31 32.25
N TYR A 205 -12.67 25.36 33.12
CA TYR A 205 -12.93 25.44 34.56
C TYR A 205 -12.21 26.62 35.22
N ALA A 206 -10.94 26.83 34.84
CA ALA A 206 -10.13 27.94 35.35
C ALA A 206 -10.72 29.32 35.00
N LYS A 207 -11.54 29.42 33.95
CA LYS A 207 -12.25 30.66 33.58
C LYS A 207 -13.67 30.76 34.12
N LEU A 208 -14.40 29.64 34.20
CA LEU A 208 -15.79 29.62 34.66
C LEU A 208 -15.93 30.09 36.13
N ARG A 209 -15.04 29.62 37.00
CA ARG A 209 -15.09 29.99 38.43
C ARG A 209 -14.86 31.49 38.66
N PRO A 210 -13.77 32.11 38.16
CA PRO A 210 -13.57 33.55 38.28
C PRO A 210 -14.71 34.38 37.69
N LEU A 211 -15.29 33.95 36.56
CA LEU A 211 -16.48 34.61 35.98
C LEU A 211 -17.65 34.59 36.96
N THR A 212 -17.95 33.43 37.54
CA THR A 212 -19.04 33.29 38.51
C THR A 212 -18.79 34.17 39.74
N GLU A 213 -17.56 34.20 40.26
CA GLU A 213 -17.19 35.09 41.38
C GLU A 213 -17.32 36.57 41.02
N GLN A 214 -16.93 36.97 39.81
CA GLN A 214 -17.05 38.33 39.32
C GLN A 214 -18.53 38.76 39.26
N PHE A 215 -19.40 37.90 38.75
CA PHE A 215 -20.84 38.15 38.71
C PHE A 215 -21.50 38.13 40.09
N ILE A 216 -20.93 37.46 41.09
CA ILE A 216 -21.44 37.50 42.47
C ILE A 216 -20.96 38.74 43.22
N LYS A 217 -19.71 39.18 42.99
CA LYS A 217 -19.08 40.27 43.76
C LYS A 217 -19.35 41.66 43.22
N ASN A 218 -19.49 41.79 41.90
CA ASN A 218 -19.64 43.10 41.28
C ASN A 218 -21.02 43.69 41.56
N ASP A 219 -21.06 45.00 41.77
CA ASP A 219 -22.29 45.76 41.67
C ASP A 219 -22.66 45.91 40.19
N HIS A 220 -23.83 45.41 39.82
CA HIS A 220 -24.33 45.45 38.44
C HIS A 220 -25.15 46.71 38.14
N GLY A 221 -25.12 47.69 39.04
CA GLY A 221 -25.75 48.99 38.86
C GLY A 221 -27.27 48.87 38.71
N LEU A 222 -27.79 49.38 37.59
CA LEU A 222 -29.23 49.40 37.29
C LEU A 222 -29.73 48.14 36.57
N ALA A 223 -28.85 47.19 36.23
CA ALA A 223 -29.25 45.97 35.54
C ALA A 223 -30.17 45.12 36.43
N THR A 224 -31.24 44.59 35.83
CA THR A 224 -32.11 43.62 36.48
C THR A 224 -31.36 42.30 36.71
N ASN A 225 -31.78 41.54 37.73
CA ASN A 225 -31.21 40.23 38.00
C ASN A 225 -31.27 39.29 36.79
N GLU A 226 -32.30 39.42 35.95
CA GLU A 226 -32.44 38.62 34.74
C GLU A 226 -31.39 39.02 33.69
N GLU A 227 -31.18 40.32 33.44
CA GLU A 227 -30.13 40.80 32.53
C GLU A 227 -28.72 40.40 32.99
N VAL A 228 -28.46 40.42 34.30
CA VAL A 228 -27.20 39.95 34.89
C VAL A 228 -27.00 38.46 34.65
N PHE A 229 -28.05 37.66 34.87
CA PHE A 229 -27.99 36.22 34.64
C PHE A 229 -27.80 35.87 33.15
N ASP A 230 -28.47 36.59 32.26
CA ASP A 230 -28.36 36.40 30.81
C ASP A 230 -26.97 36.75 30.30
N SER A 231 -26.38 37.83 30.82
CA SER A 231 -25.00 38.21 30.54
C SER A 231 -24.00 37.15 31.03
N TYR A 232 -24.27 36.55 32.19
CA TYR A 232 -23.49 35.43 32.70
C TYR A 232 -23.58 34.21 31.77
N LEU A 233 -24.79 33.83 31.33
CA LEU A 233 -24.98 32.71 30.39
C LEU A 233 -24.24 32.93 29.08
N LEU A 234 -24.21 34.17 28.57
CA LEU A 234 -23.42 34.53 27.39
C LEU A 234 -21.92 34.35 27.64
N GLY A 235 -21.43 34.74 28.82
CA GLY A 235 -20.05 34.49 29.25
C GLY A 235 -19.70 32.99 29.31
N VAL A 236 -20.60 32.18 29.86
CA VAL A 236 -20.46 30.71 29.88
C VAL A 236 -20.41 30.16 28.45
N ALA A 237 -21.32 30.61 27.57
CA ALA A 237 -21.34 30.20 26.16
C ALA A 237 -20.02 30.55 25.45
N SER A 238 -19.47 31.74 25.72
CA SER A 238 -18.20 32.19 25.18
C SER A 238 -17.03 31.32 25.63
N TYR A 239 -16.96 30.94 26.91
CA TYR A 239 -15.91 30.03 27.38
C TYR A 239 -16.08 28.59 26.91
N VAL A 240 -17.31 28.11 26.74
CA VAL A 240 -17.52 26.82 26.06
C VAL A 240 -16.93 26.87 24.66
N ARG A 241 -17.29 27.88 23.85
CA ARG A 241 -16.82 28.03 22.48
C ARG A 241 -15.30 28.19 22.40
N THR A 242 -14.72 29.09 23.20
CA THR A 242 -13.29 29.42 23.14
C THR A 242 -12.38 28.40 23.81
N CYS A 243 -12.75 27.86 24.97
CA CYS A 243 -11.88 26.94 25.73
C CYS A 243 -12.07 25.46 25.38
N LEU A 244 -13.30 25.03 25.07
CA LEU A 244 -13.54 23.63 24.73
C LEU A 244 -13.33 23.38 23.23
N PHE A 245 -13.71 24.32 22.37
CA PHE A 245 -13.69 24.12 20.92
C PHE A 245 -12.62 24.92 20.18
N ASP A 246 -11.78 25.66 20.90
CA ASP A 246 -10.71 26.50 20.33
C ASP A 246 -11.25 27.52 19.30
N GLN A 247 -12.54 27.87 19.40
CA GLN A 247 -13.21 28.76 18.45
C GLN A 247 -13.24 30.19 19.01
N ALA A 248 -12.39 31.06 18.47
CA ALA A 248 -12.41 32.48 18.83
C ALA A 248 -13.57 33.21 18.12
N ALA A 249 -14.01 34.32 18.70
CA ALA A 249 -15.09 35.15 18.14
C ALA A 249 -14.74 35.80 16.78
N ASN A 250 -13.47 35.74 16.34
CA ASN A 250 -12.97 36.51 15.19
C ASN A 250 -12.35 35.63 14.08
N THR A 251 -12.45 34.30 14.14
CA THR A 251 -11.79 33.40 13.18
C THR A 251 -12.59 33.15 11.90
N GLY A 252 -13.81 33.68 11.74
CA GLY A 252 -14.66 33.49 10.56
C GLY A 252 -15.18 32.05 10.35
N GLU A 253 -14.60 31.07 11.05
CA GLU A 253 -14.96 29.67 11.01
C GLU A 253 -16.02 29.33 12.07
N ASN A 254 -17.29 29.40 11.65
CA ASN A 254 -18.46 29.12 12.47
C ASN A 254 -18.74 27.62 12.56
N GLU A 255 -17.98 26.88 13.34
CA GLU A 255 -18.17 25.41 13.44
C GLU A 255 -18.95 25.00 14.68
N VAL A 256 -19.08 25.88 15.68
CA VAL A 256 -19.73 25.59 16.96
C VAL A 256 -20.75 26.65 17.34
N ARG A 257 -21.96 26.21 17.69
CA ARG A 257 -23.03 27.05 18.25
C ARG A 257 -23.36 26.59 19.66
N VAL A 258 -23.20 27.50 20.62
CA VAL A 258 -23.57 27.26 22.02
C VAL A 258 -24.83 28.04 22.32
N HIS A 259 -25.82 27.41 22.95
CA HIS A 259 -27.09 28.07 23.21
C HIS A 259 -27.73 27.58 24.50
N PHE A 260 -28.43 28.50 25.15
CA PHE A 260 -29.34 28.26 26.23
C PHE A 260 -30.77 28.50 25.75
N ARG A 261 -31.68 27.62 26.14
CA ARG A 261 -33.11 27.86 25.97
C ARG A 261 -33.77 28.05 27.32
N LYS A 262 -34.79 28.89 27.36
CA LYS A 262 -35.62 29.16 28.53
C LYS A 262 -37.01 28.59 28.31
N LEU A 263 -37.60 28.01 29.36
CA LEU A 263 -38.95 27.50 29.33
C LEU A 263 -39.95 28.66 29.17
N ASP A 264 -40.82 28.53 28.18
CA ASP A 264 -42.07 29.28 28.12
C ASP A 264 -43.17 28.43 28.77
N SER A 265 -43.47 28.74 30.01
CA SER A 265 -44.42 28.00 30.85
C SER A 265 -45.86 28.04 30.32
N LYS A 266 -46.20 28.96 29.40
CA LYS A 266 -47.52 28.99 28.75
C LYS A 266 -47.64 27.97 27.63
N SER A 267 -46.58 27.80 26.85
CA SER A 267 -46.58 26.90 25.69
C SER A 267 -45.93 25.54 25.95
N MET A 268 -45.28 25.36 27.11
CA MET A 268 -44.53 24.16 27.49
C MET A 268 -43.44 23.82 26.47
N VAL A 269 -42.74 24.86 26.00
CA VAL A 269 -41.68 24.79 25.01
C VAL A 269 -40.47 25.56 25.50
N TYR A 270 -39.29 24.98 25.34
CA TYR A 270 -38.02 25.67 25.48
C TYR A 270 -37.72 26.50 24.23
N LYS A 271 -37.67 27.81 24.40
CA LYS A 271 -37.36 28.78 23.35
C LYS A 271 -35.93 29.28 23.45
N ALA A 272 -35.33 29.58 22.31
CA ALA A 272 -34.00 30.20 22.27
C ALA A 272 -33.95 31.44 23.17
N HIS A 273 -32.93 31.52 24.03
CA HIS A 273 -32.79 32.59 25.02
C HIS A 273 -31.44 33.30 24.88
N VAL A 274 -30.34 32.57 25.07
CA VAL A 274 -28.98 33.05 24.77
C VAL A 274 -28.38 32.16 23.69
N VAL A 275 -27.96 32.74 22.58
CA VAL A 275 -27.35 32.00 21.47
C VAL A 275 -26.05 32.67 21.09
N LEU A 276 -24.96 31.91 21.15
CA LEU A 276 -23.66 32.33 20.64
C LEU A 276 -23.35 31.54 19.37
N SER A 277 -23.52 32.21 18.24
CA SER A 277 -23.17 31.73 16.90
C SER A 277 -23.02 32.95 15.99
N ASP A 278 -22.07 32.93 15.06
CA ASP A 278 -21.97 34.02 14.07
C ASP A 278 -22.80 33.70 12.80
N LEU A 279 -23.73 32.74 12.90
CA LEU A 279 -24.75 32.43 11.91
C LEU A 279 -26.12 32.93 12.39
N ASP A 280 -26.79 33.73 11.57
CA ASP A 280 -28.14 34.26 11.83
C ASP A 280 -29.22 33.19 11.54
N GLN A 281 -29.05 32.00 12.12
CA GLN A 281 -30.00 30.91 11.97
C GLN A 281 -30.74 30.65 13.27
N ALA A 282 -32.07 30.71 13.18
CA ALA A 282 -32.95 30.43 14.29
C ALA A 282 -32.65 29.07 14.94
N VAL A 283 -32.63 29.06 16.27
CA VAL A 283 -32.50 27.85 17.06
C VAL A 283 -33.90 27.29 17.28
N SER A 284 -34.14 26.05 16.84
CA SER A 284 -35.45 25.43 16.91
C SER A 284 -35.94 25.29 18.36
N ASP A 285 -37.23 25.56 18.53
CA ASP A 285 -38.00 25.38 19.76
C ASP A 285 -38.11 23.89 20.13
N LEU A 286 -38.01 23.58 21.43
CA LEU A 286 -38.05 22.19 21.90
C LEU A 286 -39.16 21.94 22.92
N LYS A 287 -40.02 20.95 22.68
CA LYS A 287 -41.05 20.54 23.65
C LYS A 287 -40.43 19.85 24.86
N VAL A 288 -40.95 20.13 26.05
CA VAL A 288 -40.46 19.58 27.33
C VAL A 288 -40.55 18.04 27.35
N ASP A 289 -41.68 17.48 26.92
CA ASP A 289 -41.96 16.04 27.04
C ASP A 289 -41.57 15.22 25.82
N ASN A 290 -40.62 15.69 25.01
CA ASN A 290 -40.23 15.02 23.78
C ASN A 290 -38.72 14.96 23.58
N GLY A 291 -38.29 13.99 22.77
CA GLY A 291 -36.96 13.90 22.22
C GLY A 291 -35.84 13.72 23.25
N LEU A 292 -34.67 14.25 22.89
CA LEU A 292 -33.49 14.27 23.78
C LEU A 292 -33.66 15.16 25.01
N ILE A 293 -34.64 16.07 25.04
CA ILE A 293 -34.94 16.88 26.23
C ILE A 293 -35.53 16.00 27.32
N LYS A 294 -36.60 15.26 26.99
CA LYS A 294 -37.18 14.28 27.90
C LYS A 294 -36.17 13.20 28.31
N ALA A 295 -35.40 12.69 27.36
CA ALA A 295 -34.39 11.66 27.65
C ALA A 295 -33.26 12.20 28.55
N SER A 296 -32.85 13.47 28.39
CA SER A 296 -31.83 14.11 29.23
C SER A 296 -32.35 14.32 30.64
N GLN A 297 -33.60 14.77 30.82
CA GLN A 297 -34.25 14.86 32.13
C GLN A 297 -34.37 13.50 32.82
N ALA A 298 -34.79 12.46 32.10
CA ALA A 298 -34.93 11.13 32.68
C ALA A 298 -33.57 10.53 33.12
N SER A 299 -32.51 10.81 32.35
CA SER A 299 -31.16 10.30 32.63
C SER A 299 -30.34 11.20 33.57
N ARG A 300 -30.78 12.44 33.81
CA ARG A 300 -30.06 13.50 34.54
C ARG A 300 -28.66 13.80 34.00
N ARG A 301 -28.49 13.62 32.69
CA ARG A 301 -27.18 13.64 32.02
C ARG A 301 -27.29 14.30 30.66
N SER A 302 -26.19 14.89 30.21
CA SER A 302 -26.11 15.40 28.86
C SER A 302 -26.10 14.27 27.84
N LEU A 303 -26.81 14.45 26.73
CA LEU A 303 -26.96 13.47 25.67
C LEU A 303 -26.34 13.98 24.37
N VAL A 304 -25.58 13.12 23.71
CA VAL A 304 -25.03 13.39 22.37
C VAL A 304 -25.95 12.80 21.32
N TYR A 305 -26.35 13.62 20.34
CA TYR A 305 -27.30 13.23 19.29
C TYR A 305 -26.87 11.98 18.55
N SER A 306 -25.62 11.89 18.10
CA SER A 306 -25.12 10.76 17.35
C SER A 306 -25.17 9.42 18.10
N ALA A 307 -25.14 9.43 19.43
CA ALA A 307 -25.33 8.26 20.28
C ALA A 307 -26.82 7.94 20.56
N ASN A 308 -27.71 8.94 20.45
CA ASN A 308 -29.11 8.85 20.87
C ASN A 308 -30.09 9.15 19.73
N LYS A 309 -29.70 8.90 18.46
CA LYS A 309 -30.49 9.27 17.28
C LYS A 309 -31.93 8.75 17.28
N LYS A 310 -32.20 7.60 17.90
CA LYS A 310 -33.53 6.99 17.95
C LYS A 310 -34.53 7.83 18.76
N ASP A 311 -34.04 8.50 19.79
CA ASP A 311 -34.83 9.35 20.66
C ASP A 311 -34.82 10.81 20.20
N ALA A 312 -34.05 11.13 19.16
CA ALA A 312 -33.98 12.49 18.63
C ALA A 312 -35.05 12.72 17.56
N TYR A 313 -35.63 13.91 17.54
CA TYR A 313 -36.49 14.34 16.44
C TYR A 313 -35.76 15.33 15.54
N SER A 314 -36.21 15.41 14.30
CA SER A 314 -35.61 16.31 13.33
C SER A 314 -35.93 17.76 13.66
N THR A 315 -34.89 18.60 13.63
CA THR A 315 -34.98 20.05 13.84
C THR A 315 -34.87 20.83 12.53
N GLY A 316 -34.68 20.15 11.39
CA GLY A 316 -34.53 20.74 10.05
C GLY A 316 -33.15 21.35 9.78
N SER A 317 -32.24 21.27 10.74
CA SER A 317 -30.92 21.91 10.70
C SER A 317 -29.76 20.91 10.64
N GLU A 318 -30.04 19.63 10.40
CA GLU A 318 -29.07 18.51 10.44
C GLU A 318 -28.03 18.59 9.31
N HIS A 319 -28.36 19.27 8.21
CA HIS A 319 -27.44 19.53 7.10
C HIS A 319 -26.33 20.52 7.49
N LEU A 320 -26.57 21.37 8.50
CA LEU A 320 -25.60 22.33 9.02
C LEU A 320 -24.95 21.81 10.29
N TRP A 321 -25.75 21.36 11.25
CA TRP A 321 -25.32 20.89 12.56
C TRP A 321 -25.35 19.36 12.60
N GLN A 322 -24.22 18.74 12.24
CA GLN A 322 -24.11 17.30 12.06
C GLN A 322 -24.15 16.49 13.38
N ASP A 323 -23.80 17.12 14.50
CA ASP A 323 -23.91 16.52 15.83
C ASP A 323 -24.16 17.59 16.89
N TYR A 324 -24.65 17.18 18.05
CA TYR A 324 -24.86 18.11 19.17
C TYR A 324 -24.93 17.40 20.52
N LEU A 325 -24.66 18.15 21.58
CA LEU A 325 -24.88 17.77 22.98
C LEU A 325 -26.02 18.62 23.54
N THR A 326 -26.93 17.99 24.29
CA THR A 326 -28.04 18.68 24.96
C THR A 326 -28.14 18.27 26.43
N TYR A 327 -28.51 19.21 27.29
CA TYR A 327 -28.76 18.98 28.72
C TYR A 327 -29.89 19.84 29.27
N VAL A 328 -30.58 19.37 30.30
CA VAL A 328 -31.62 20.12 31.01
C VAL A 328 -31.19 20.39 32.45
N PHE A 329 -31.22 21.66 32.88
CA PHE A 329 -30.78 22.07 34.22
C PHE A 329 -31.86 21.84 35.28
N GLU A 330 -31.82 20.71 35.97
CA GLU A 330 -32.90 20.25 36.85
C GLU A 330 -33.13 21.08 38.11
N GLN A 331 -32.12 21.84 38.55
CA GLN A 331 -32.14 22.51 39.85
C GLN A 331 -32.69 23.95 39.81
N ILE A 332 -32.76 24.57 38.63
CA ILE A 332 -33.38 25.90 38.46
C ILE A 332 -34.72 25.66 37.77
N LYS A 333 -35.82 25.80 38.50
CA LYS A 333 -37.17 25.43 38.04
C LYS A 333 -38.12 26.62 37.91
N ASP A 334 -39.11 26.46 37.05
CA ASP A 334 -40.34 27.25 37.04
C ASP A 334 -41.52 26.29 37.29
N GLY A 335 -42.09 26.37 38.49
CA GLY A 335 -42.97 25.31 39.02
C GLY A 335 -42.24 23.96 39.11
N GLU A 336 -42.83 22.92 38.52
CA GLU A 336 -42.25 21.57 38.51
C GLU A 336 -41.21 21.34 37.42
N HIS A 337 -41.14 22.23 36.42
CA HIS A 337 -40.33 22.04 35.23
C HIS A 337 -38.99 22.78 35.30
N PRO A 338 -37.89 22.17 34.83
CA PRO A 338 -36.61 22.87 34.67
C PRO A 338 -36.76 24.11 33.79
N ARG A 339 -36.24 25.26 34.25
CA ARG A 339 -36.37 26.55 33.55
C ARG A 339 -35.44 26.67 32.36
N PHE A 340 -34.28 25.99 32.38
CA PHE A 340 -33.25 26.16 31.37
C PHE A 340 -32.76 24.85 30.77
N THR A 341 -32.35 24.90 29.50
CA THR A 341 -31.61 23.84 28.80
C THR A 341 -30.35 24.40 28.16
N PHE A 342 -29.37 23.54 27.97
CA PHE A 342 -28.08 23.85 27.37
C PHE A 342 -27.85 23.00 26.13
N GLY A 343 -27.33 23.60 25.08
CA GLY A 343 -27.00 22.93 23.83
C GLY A 343 -25.67 23.38 23.25
N ILE A 344 -24.91 22.42 22.73
CA ILE A 344 -23.72 22.64 21.91
C ILE A 344 -23.95 21.94 20.58
N SER A 345 -24.04 22.69 19.49
CA SER A 345 -24.16 22.15 18.13
C SER A 345 -22.84 22.30 17.39
N VAL A 346 -22.43 21.27 16.65
CA VAL A 346 -21.18 21.28 15.88
C VAL A 346 -21.45 20.98 14.40
N ARG A 347 -20.76 21.66 13.50
CA ARG A 347 -20.89 21.45 12.04
C ARG A 347 -20.17 20.21 11.56
N HIS A 348 -18.98 19.92 12.09
CA HIS A 348 -18.15 18.81 11.64
C HIS A 348 -18.13 17.68 12.67
N LYS A 349 -19.00 16.68 12.45
CA LYS A 349 -19.11 15.52 13.35
C LYS A 349 -17.77 14.80 13.53
N ALA A 350 -17.05 14.58 12.42
CA ALA A 350 -15.78 13.84 12.43
C ALA A 350 -14.71 14.50 13.32
N VAL A 351 -14.71 15.83 13.44
CA VAL A 351 -13.74 16.60 14.22
C VAL A 351 -14.13 16.61 15.70
N TYR A 352 -15.42 16.78 16.01
CA TYR A 352 -15.86 17.15 17.36
C TYR A 352 -16.59 16.06 18.14
N SER A 353 -17.04 14.95 17.53
CA SER A 353 -17.81 13.92 18.26
C SER A 353 -17.07 13.34 19.46
N ASN A 354 -15.77 13.07 19.35
CA ASN A 354 -14.97 12.54 20.46
C ASN A 354 -14.99 13.49 21.67
N LEU A 355 -14.89 14.80 21.43
CA LEU A 355 -14.99 15.80 22.48
C LEU A 355 -16.40 15.83 23.08
N LEU A 356 -17.46 15.80 22.27
CA LEU A 356 -18.84 15.76 22.79
C LEU A 356 -19.09 14.53 23.68
N TYR A 357 -18.60 13.36 23.27
CA TYR A 357 -18.69 12.14 24.08
C TYR A 357 -17.87 12.25 25.37
N PHE A 358 -16.67 12.81 25.30
CA PHE A 358 -15.84 13.07 26.48
C PHE A 358 -16.55 14.01 27.46
N LEU A 359 -17.13 15.12 26.98
CA LEU A 359 -17.87 16.09 27.78
C LEU A 359 -19.08 15.47 28.48
N SER A 360 -19.84 14.61 27.77
CA SER A 360 -20.97 13.86 28.34
C SER A 360 -20.54 12.80 29.36
N PHE A 361 -19.39 12.16 29.12
CA PHE A 361 -18.82 11.19 30.03
C PHE A 361 -18.41 11.82 31.37
N ILE A 362 -17.65 12.92 31.32
CA ILE A 362 -17.19 13.64 32.51
C ILE A 362 -18.27 14.50 33.17
N GLN A 363 -19.44 14.65 32.54
CA GLN A 363 -20.57 15.45 33.02
C GLN A 363 -20.24 16.93 33.18
N ILE A 364 -19.72 17.55 32.10
CA ILE A 364 -19.40 18.99 32.13
C ILE A 364 -20.60 19.85 32.54
N GLU A 365 -21.81 19.39 32.26
CA GLU A 365 -23.05 20.04 32.65
C GLU A 365 -23.19 20.25 34.16
N GLN A 366 -22.64 19.36 34.99
CA GLN A 366 -22.76 19.47 36.46
C GLN A 366 -21.94 20.62 36.99
N ILE A 367 -20.76 20.86 36.41
CA ILE A 367 -19.90 21.99 36.73
C ILE A 367 -20.62 23.30 36.37
N ILE A 368 -21.20 23.37 35.17
CA ILE A 368 -21.95 24.55 34.71
C ILE A 368 -23.18 24.79 35.61
N GLN A 369 -23.93 23.73 35.91
CA GLN A 369 -25.13 23.80 36.75
C GLN A 369 -24.80 24.32 38.16
N GLN A 370 -23.73 23.82 38.78
CA GLN A 370 -23.31 24.25 40.12
C GLN A 370 -23.05 25.75 40.18
N ASP A 371 -22.27 26.29 39.24
CA ASP A 371 -21.96 27.72 39.23
C ASP A 371 -23.18 28.58 38.83
N MET A 372 -24.04 28.10 37.93
CA MET A 372 -25.34 28.73 37.64
C MET A 372 -26.23 28.84 38.88
N ILE A 373 -26.32 27.78 39.70
CA ILE A 373 -27.11 27.79 40.94
C ILE A 373 -26.55 28.80 41.94
N ARG A 374 -25.21 28.88 42.07
CA ARG A 374 -24.56 29.82 42.99
C ARG A 374 -24.94 31.26 42.66
N LEU A 375 -24.85 31.64 41.38
CA LEU A 375 -25.25 32.96 40.94
C LEU A 375 -26.76 33.17 41.09
N HIS A 376 -27.58 32.21 40.65
CA HIS A 376 -29.04 32.31 40.73
C HIS A 376 -29.52 32.55 42.17
N ASN A 377 -28.99 31.79 43.14
CA ASN A 377 -29.32 31.94 44.55
C ASN A 377 -28.89 33.29 45.12
N HIS A 378 -27.75 33.82 44.69
CA HIS A 378 -27.28 35.14 45.10
C HIS A 378 -28.24 36.24 44.60
N LEU A 379 -28.58 36.22 43.32
CA LEU A 379 -29.49 37.18 42.70
C LEU A 379 -30.88 37.12 43.34
N SER A 380 -31.44 35.92 43.55
CA SER A 380 -32.75 35.74 44.17
C SER A 380 -32.82 36.26 45.61
N LYS A 381 -31.75 36.08 46.41
CA LYS A 381 -31.68 36.63 47.78
C LYS A 381 -31.65 38.16 47.81
N ASN A 382 -30.91 38.78 46.88
CA ASN A 382 -30.87 40.24 46.78
C ASN A 382 -32.23 40.82 46.37
N LEU A 383 -33.05 40.06 45.64
CA LEU A 383 -34.42 40.46 45.32
C LEU A 383 -35.30 40.50 46.59
N SER A 384 -35.21 39.47 47.45
CA SER A 384 -35.95 39.44 48.72
C SER A 384 -35.52 40.52 49.71
N ALA A 385 -34.25 40.94 49.68
CA ALA A 385 -33.72 41.99 50.56
C ALA A 385 -34.05 43.42 50.11
N LYS A 386 -34.46 43.62 48.85
CA LYS A 386 -34.90 44.93 48.33
C LYS A 386 -36.42 45.14 48.43
N VAL A 387 -37.18 44.09 48.70
CA VAL A 387 -38.65 44.11 48.82
C VAL A 387 -39.11 44.09 50.28
N ALA A 388 -38.23 43.71 51.21
CA ALA A 388 -38.38 43.91 52.65
C ALA A 388 -37.81 45.27 53.07
#